data_AF-A0AAU2LCA8-F1
#
_entry.id   AF-A0AAU2LCA8-F1
#
_cell.length_a   1.000
_cell.length_b   1.000
_cell.length_c   1.000
_cell.angle_alpha   90.00
_cell.angle_beta   90.00
_cell.angle_gamma   90.00
#
_symmetry.space_group_name_H-M   'P 1'
#
loop_
_entity.id
_entity.type
_entity.pdbx_description
1 polymer ?
#
loop_
_entity_poly.entity_id
_entity_poly.type
_entity_poly.pdbx_seq_one_letter_code
_entity_poly.pdbx_strand_id
1 'polypeptide(L)'
;MLAALHGVPSPSAPTRVLRGRCKEAFARVGRRLSEPAIGARMDVATWDRAVQRCERLLDTKTATVLLHGDLHLGNVLDGGPGCGLMAIDPKACVGDPCFDAVDYVVAGVGLEGVGTRCARVAATCGLDGDRLQAWSRVIAPFAAIAHLGGDGEGPVIDELLALSR
;
A
#
# COMPACT_ATOMS: atom_id res chain seq x y z
N MET A 1 -15.34 -5.41 -4.61
CA MET A 1 -14.73 -4.13 -5.02
C MET A 1 -13.41 -4.35 -5.75
N LEU A 2 -12.33 -4.81 -5.08
CA LEU A 2 -11.00 -4.92 -5.72
C LEU A 2 -11.00 -5.72 -7.03
N ALA A 3 -11.60 -6.91 -7.03
CA ALA A 3 -11.74 -7.73 -8.24
C ALA A 3 -12.54 -7.03 -9.36
N ALA A 4 -13.52 -6.18 -9.01
CA ALA A 4 -14.27 -5.41 -9.99
C ALA A 4 -13.43 -4.28 -10.60
N LEU A 5 -12.61 -3.60 -9.79
CA LEU A 5 -11.65 -2.59 -10.27
C LEU A 5 -10.61 -3.21 -11.21
N HIS A 6 -10.00 -4.33 -10.81
CA HIS A 6 -8.96 -5.00 -11.59
C HIS A 6 -9.49 -5.72 -12.84
N GLY A 7 -10.80 -5.98 -12.88
CA GLY A 7 -11.49 -6.50 -14.06
C GLY A 7 -11.73 -5.46 -15.16
N VAL A 8 -11.55 -4.16 -14.86
CA VAL A 8 -11.65 -3.10 -15.88
C VAL A 8 -10.44 -3.21 -16.83
N PRO A 9 -10.66 -3.25 -18.16
CA PRO A 9 -9.57 -3.33 -19.12
C PRO A 9 -8.58 -2.18 -18.96
N SER A 10 -7.28 -2.52 -18.97
CA SER A 10 -6.24 -1.50 -18.99
C SER A 10 -6.27 -0.72 -20.32
N PRO A 11 -5.98 0.60 -20.31
CA PRO A 11 -5.82 1.36 -21.54
C PRO A 11 -4.72 0.75 -22.43
N SER A 12 -4.90 0.81 -23.75
CA SER A 12 -3.90 0.31 -24.71
C SER A 12 -2.58 1.09 -24.65
N ALA A 13 -2.64 2.37 -24.26
CA ALA A 13 -1.49 3.24 -24.07
C ALA A 13 -1.59 3.94 -22.71
N PRO A 14 -1.19 3.28 -21.60
CA PRO A 14 -1.30 3.86 -20.27
C PRO A 14 -0.28 4.99 -20.09
N THR A 15 -0.76 6.16 -19.65
CA THR A 15 0.09 7.35 -19.40
C THR A 15 0.78 7.30 -18.04
N ARG A 16 0.31 6.45 -17.12
CA ARG A 16 0.87 6.25 -15.78
C ARG A 16 1.06 4.78 -15.49
N VAL A 17 2.24 4.45 -14.98
CA VAL A 17 2.61 3.10 -14.54
C VAL A 17 3.00 3.11 -13.06
N LEU A 18 2.83 1.98 -12.40
CA LEU A 18 3.06 1.85 -10.96
C LEU A 18 4.47 2.31 -10.53
N ARG A 19 5.51 2.06 -11.33
CA ARG A 19 6.87 2.54 -11.05
C ARG A 19 6.94 4.06 -10.87
N GLY A 20 6.28 4.82 -11.75
CA GLY A 20 6.21 6.27 -11.64
C GLY A 20 5.46 6.70 -10.37
N ARG A 21 4.33 6.06 -10.10
CA ARG A 21 3.51 6.31 -8.90
C ARG A 21 4.28 6.04 -7.60
N CYS A 22 5.06 4.95 -7.54
CA CYS A 22 5.93 4.62 -6.42
C CYS A 22 7.04 5.67 -6.25
N LYS A 23 7.74 6.04 -7.34
CA LYS A 23 8.78 7.08 -7.31
C LYS A 23 8.25 8.40 -6.74
N GLU A 24 7.08 8.83 -7.19
CA GLU A 24 6.40 10.04 -6.66
C GLU A 24 6.04 9.90 -5.18
N ALA A 25 5.53 8.73 -4.77
CA ALA A 25 5.17 8.46 -3.38
C ALA A 25 6.41 8.54 -2.47
N PHE A 26 7.48 7.85 -2.83
CA PHE A 26 8.74 7.82 -2.08
C PHE A 26 9.35 9.22 -1.98
N ALA A 27 9.41 9.95 -3.09
CA ALA A 27 9.94 11.32 -3.09
C ALA A 27 9.10 12.26 -2.20
N ARG A 28 7.77 12.10 -2.19
CA ARG A 28 6.87 12.94 -1.39
C ARG A 28 6.97 12.63 0.10
N VAL A 29 6.88 11.36 0.49
CA VAL A 29 6.83 10.95 1.89
C VAL A 29 8.23 10.93 2.51
N GLY A 30 9.27 10.63 1.74
CA GLY A 30 10.65 10.63 2.21
C GLY A 30 11.14 12.01 2.68
N ARG A 31 10.54 13.11 2.18
CA ARG A 31 10.82 14.45 2.72
C ARG A 31 10.47 14.60 4.20
N ARG A 32 9.51 13.81 4.70
CA ARG A 32 9.09 13.85 6.10
C ARG A 32 10.15 13.29 7.05
N LEU A 33 11.16 12.58 6.57
CA LEU A 33 12.26 12.08 7.40
C LEU A 33 13.09 13.20 8.03
N SER A 34 13.06 14.42 7.47
CA SER A 34 13.69 15.58 8.09
C SER A 34 12.89 16.17 9.26
N GLU A 35 11.62 15.76 9.44
CA GLU A 35 10.82 16.15 10.61
C GLU A 35 11.39 15.43 11.85
N PRO A 36 11.79 16.14 12.93
CA PRO A 36 12.45 15.51 14.08
C PRO A 36 11.66 14.35 14.71
N ALA A 37 10.34 14.47 14.80
CA ALA A 37 9.48 13.42 15.36
C ALA A 37 9.46 12.14 14.49
N ILE A 38 9.57 12.29 13.16
CA ILE A 38 9.62 11.17 12.22
C ILE A 38 11.02 10.56 12.18
N GLY A 39 12.05 11.39 11.96
CA GLY A 39 13.44 10.94 11.83
C GLY A 39 13.99 10.25 13.10
N ALA A 40 13.43 10.55 14.27
CA ALA A 40 13.77 9.87 15.52
C ALA A 40 13.30 8.40 15.56
N ARG A 41 12.30 8.02 14.75
CA ARG A 41 11.68 6.68 14.75
C ARG A 41 11.85 5.93 13.43
N MET A 42 12.08 6.66 12.33
CA MET A 42 12.30 6.14 10.99
C MET A 42 13.63 6.68 10.45
N ASP A 43 14.66 5.84 10.45
CA ASP A 43 15.95 6.21 9.88
C ASP A 43 15.98 6.09 8.35
N VAL A 44 16.93 6.79 7.73
CA VAL A 44 17.13 6.78 6.28
C VAL A 44 17.42 5.37 5.77
N ALA A 45 18.16 4.57 6.55
CA ALA A 45 18.49 3.20 6.16
C ALA A 45 17.25 2.30 6.03
N THR A 46 16.27 2.44 6.92
CA THR A 46 14.99 1.69 6.87
C THR A 46 14.15 2.15 5.69
N TRP A 47 14.11 3.46 5.43
CA TRP A 47 13.46 4.00 4.25
C TRP A 47 14.08 3.49 2.95
N ASP A 48 15.40 3.50 2.83
CA ASP A 48 16.13 3.01 1.66
C ASP A 48 15.91 1.51 1.43
N ARG A 49 15.80 0.71 2.50
CA ARG A 49 15.42 -0.71 2.37
C ARG A 49 14.04 -0.87 1.74
N ALA A 50 13.08 -0.01 2.07
CA ALA A 50 11.76 -0.04 1.46
C ALA A 50 11.78 0.38 -0.02
N VAL A 51 12.59 1.40 -0.37
CA VAL A 51 12.85 1.78 -1.77
C VAL A 51 13.41 0.57 -2.54
N GLN A 52 14.45 -0.08 -2.02
CA GLN A 52 15.07 -1.24 -2.68
C GLN A 52 14.11 -2.43 -2.82
N ARG A 53 13.24 -2.69 -1.82
CA ARG A 53 12.20 -3.71 -1.91
C ARG A 53 11.20 -3.39 -3.01
N CYS A 54 10.79 -2.13 -3.13
CA CYS A 54 9.88 -1.68 -4.17
C CYS A 54 10.48 -1.88 -5.56
N GLU A 55 11.72 -1.44 -5.80
CA GLU A 55 12.39 -1.60 -7.10
C GLU A 55 12.50 -3.08 -7.48
N ARG A 56 12.88 -3.97 -6.55
CA ARG A 56 12.91 -5.42 -6.81
C ARG A 56 11.55 -5.97 -7.21
N LEU A 57 10.46 -5.56 -6.55
CA LEU A 57 9.11 -6.00 -6.93
C LEU A 57 8.70 -5.49 -8.31
N LEU A 58 9.05 -4.24 -8.63
CA LEU A 58 8.76 -3.60 -9.91
C LEU A 58 9.59 -4.16 -11.08
N ASP A 59 10.75 -4.77 -10.81
CA ASP A 59 11.60 -5.44 -11.80
C ASP A 59 11.13 -6.87 -12.13
N THR A 60 10.26 -7.45 -11.29
CA THR A 60 9.67 -8.77 -11.54
C THR A 60 8.38 -8.66 -12.35
N LYS A 61 8.20 -9.56 -13.32
CA LYS A 61 6.96 -9.63 -14.11
C LYS A 61 5.82 -10.21 -13.27
N THR A 62 4.64 -9.62 -13.41
CA THR A 62 3.38 -10.07 -12.82
C THR A 62 2.23 -9.75 -13.80
N ALA A 63 1.00 -10.15 -13.46
CA ALA A 63 -0.19 -9.62 -14.10
C ALA A 63 -0.23 -8.09 -13.96
N THR A 64 -0.56 -7.39 -15.05
CA THR A 64 -0.73 -5.94 -15.07
C THR A 64 -2.22 -5.62 -15.19
N VAL A 65 -2.75 -4.86 -14.25
CA VAL A 65 -4.15 -4.43 -14.20
C VAL A 65 -4.25 -2.91 -14.10
N LEU A 66 -5.45 -2.37 -14.35
CA LEU A 66 -5.75 -0.99 -13.98
C LEU A 66 -5.88 -0.91 -12.46
N LEU A 67 -5.07 -0.07 -11.84
CA LEU A 67 -5.05 0.16 -10.40
C LEU A 67 -5.80 1.44 -10.06
N HIS A 68 -6.40 1.46 -8.88
CA HIS A 68 -6.82 2.69 -8.23
C HIS A 68 -5.60 3.55 -7.86
N GLY A 69 -4.52 2.93 -7.36
CA GLY A 69 -3.23 3.56 -7.07
C GLY A 69 -3.18 4.37 -5.77
N ASP A 70 -4.24 4.31 -4.96
CA ASP A 70 -4.38 4.96 -3.65
C ASP A 70 -5.53 4.35 -2.82
N LEU A 71 -5.71 3.03 -2.90
CA LEU A 71 -6.89 2.34 -2.38
C LEU A 71 -6.75 1.97 -0.89
N HIS A 72 -6.86 2.98 -0.01
CA HIS A 72 -7.00 2.78 1.43
C HIS A 72 -8.46 2.88 1.88
N LEU A 73 -8.76 2.48 3.12
CA LEU A 73 -10.11 2.48 3.68
C LEU A 73 -10.81 3.85 3.57
N GLY A 74 -10.08 4.95 3.71
CA GLY A 74 -10.62 6.32 3.54
C GLY A 74 -11.07 6.68 2.12
N ASN A 75 -10.66 5.90 1.11
CA ASN A 75 -11.05 6.07 -0.29
C ASN A 75 -12.10 5.05 -0.73
N VAL A 76 -12.76 4.39 0.24
CA VAL A 76 -13.87 3.48 -0.01
C VAL A 76 -15.08 3.96 0.77
N LEU A 77 -16.15 4.29 0.04
CA LEU A 77 -17.43 4.70 0.61
C LEU A 77 -18.47 3.60 0.45
N ASP A 78 -19.40 3.50 1.40
CA ASP A 78 -20.65 2.78 1.18
C ASP A 78 -21.61 3.68 0.41
N GLY A 79 -21.92 3.32 -0.83
CA GLY A 79 -22.86 4.05 -1.68
C GLY A 79 -24.32 3.85 -1.29
N GLY A 80 -24.60 3.06 -0.24
CA GLY A 80 -25.93 2.77 0.24
C GLY A 80 -26.63 1.67 -0.55
N PRO A 81 -27.93 1.45 -0.24
CA PRO A 81 -28.70 0.36 -0.82
C PRO A 81 -28.69 0.35 -2.35
N GLY A 82 -28.26 -0.76 -2.96
CA GLY A 82 -28.23 -0.94 -4.41
C GLY A 82 -26.96 -0.46 -5.12
N CYS A 83 -26.17 0.42 -4.50
CA CYS A 83 -24.92 0.94 -5.08
C CYS A 83 -23.68 0.16 -4.60
N GLY A 84 -23.71 -0.38 -3.37
CA GLY A 84 -22.59 -1.09 -2.77
C GLY A 84 -21.39 -0.18 -2.51
N LEU A 85 -20.20 -0.77 -2.35
CA LEU A 85 -18.97 -0.01 -2.13
C LEU A 85 -18.62 0.82 -3.37
N MET A 86 -18.00 1.99 -3.17
CA MET A 86 -17.49 2.88 -4.21
C MET A 86 -16.07 3.33 -3.88
N ALA A 87 -15.16 3.26 -4.86
CA ALA A 87 -13.80 3.78 -4.73
C ALA A 87 -13.73 5.23 -5.23
N ILE A 88 -13.02 6.10 -4.51
CA ILE A 88 -12.93 7.54 -4.80
C ILE A 88 -11.47 8.03 -4.79
N ASP A 89 -11.23 9.19 -5.41
CA ASP A 89 -9.91 9.83 -5.52
C ASP A 89 -8.78 8.94 -6.08
N PRO A 90 -8.96 8.36 -7.29
CA PRO A 90 -7.97 7.48 -7.86
C PRO A 90 -6.70 8.22 -8.28
N LYS A 91 -5.55 7.66 -7.93
CA LYS A 91 -4.25 7.96 -8.54
C LYS A 91 -3.90 6.91 -9.57
N ALA A 92 -4.83 6.74 -10.53
CA ALA A 92 -4.85 5.60 -11.43
C ALA A 92 -3.54 5.42 -12.19
N CYS A 93 -3.09 4.16 -12.25
CA CYS A 93 -1.93 3.72 -13.02
C CYS A 93 -2.11 2.24 -13.37
N VAL A 94 -1.28 1.72 -14.27
CA VAL A 94 -1.24 0.28 -14.53
C VAL A 94 -0.09 -0.37 -13.76
N GLY A 95 -0.32 -1.57 -13.22
CA GLY A 95 0.72 -2.32 -12.54
C GLY A 95 0.18 -3.53 -11.80
N ASP A 96 0.89 -3.88 -10.74
CA ASP A 96 0.66 -5.06 -9.93
C ASP A 96 -0.64 -5.00 -9.12
N PRO A 97 -1.55 -5.99 -9.24
CA PRO A 97 -2.81 -6.00 -8.50
C PRO A 97 -2.61 -6.03 -6.97
N CYS A 98 -1.50 -6.56 -6.47
CA CYS A 98 -1.24 -6.59 -5.03
C CYS A 98 -1.10 -5.18 -4.44
N PHE A 99 -0.73 -4.18 -5.25
CA PHE A 99 -0.52 -2.81 -4.77
C PHE A 99 -1.79 -2.17 -4.18
N ASP A 100 -2.96 -2.36 -4.80
CA ASP A 100 -4.22 -1.80 -4.30
C ASP A 100 -4.75 -2.51 -3.04
N ALA A 101 -4.14 -3.63 -2.61
CA ALA A 101 -4.57 -4.40 -1.45
C ALA A 101 -3.73 -4.12 -0.19
N VAL A 102 -2.57 -3.46 -0.31
CA VAL A 102 -1.60 -3.35 0.79
C VAL A 102 -2.14 -2.63 2.01
N ASP A 103 -2.94 -1.58 1.82
CA ASP A 103 -3.51 -0.79 2.91
C ASP A 103 -4.52 -1.61 3.74
N TYR A 104 -5.24 -2.55 3.12
CA TYR A 104 -6.11 -3.47 3.84
C TYR A 104 -5.33 -4.49 4.68
N VAL A 105 -4.08 -4.79 4.29
CA VAL A 105 -3.19 -5.68 5.02
C VAL A 105 -2.60 -4.99 6.23
N VAL A 106 -2.06 -3.78 6.08
CA VAL A 106 -1.52 -3.01 7.22
C VAL A 106 -2.61 -2.52 8.18
N ALA A 107 -3.87 -2.42 7.73
CA ALA A 107 -5.01 -2.21 8.63
C ALA A 107 -5.30 -3.39 9.60
N GLY A 108 -4.55 -4.49 9.51
CA GLY A 108 -4.58 -5.56 10.51
C GLY A 108 -3.63 -5.36 11.70
N VAL A 109 -2.75 -4.34 11.65
CA VAL A 109 -1.85 -3.98 12.75
C VAL A 109 -2.65 -3.62 13.99
N GLY A 110 -2.21 -4.08 15.16
CA GLY A 110 -2.90 -3.84 16.44
C GLY A 110 -4.25 -4.57 16.58
N LEU A 111 -4.64 -5.38 15.59
CA LEU A 111 -5.85 -6.20 15.59
C LEU A 111 -5.45 -7.68 15.51
N GLU A 112 -5.67 -8.33 14.36
CA GLU A 112 -5.30 -9.74 14.12
C GLU A 112 -3.86 -9.96 13.64
N GLY A 113 -3.12 -8.86 13.40
CA GLY A 113 -1.75 -8.86 12.88
C GLY A 113 -1.66 -8.94 11.35
N VAL A 114 -0.60 -8.36 10.81
CA VAL A 114 -0.37 -8.22 9.36
C VAL A 114 -0.33 -9.57 8.64
N GLY A 115 0.28 -10.60 9.23
CA GLY A 115 0.39 -11.92 8.60
C GLY A 115 -0.96 -12.59 8.37
N THR A 116 -1.78 -12.66 9.43
CA THR A 116 -3.15 -13.19 9.39
C THR A 116 -4.01 -12.40 8.40
N ARG A 117 -3.93 -11.06 8.45
CA ARG A 117 -4.67 -10.18 7.56
C ARG A 117 -4.25 -10.39 6.09
N CYS A 118 -2.96 -10.49 5.82
CA CYS A 118 -2.41 -10.73 4.49
C CYS A 118 -2.97 -12.01 3.87
N ALA A 119 -2.94 -13.12 4.61
CA ALA A 119 -3.47 -14.40 4.14
C ALA A 119 -4.97 -14.30 3.79
N ARG A 120 -5.76 -13.63 4.63
CA ARG A 120 -7.20 -13.45 4.41
C ARG A 120 -7.52 -12.57 3.20
N VAL A 121 -6.82 -11.44 3.06
CA VAL A 121 -6.97 -10.53 1.91
C VAL A 121 -6.56 -11.23 0.63
N ALA A 122 -5.41 -11.92 0.61
CA ALA A 122 -4.94 -12.66 -0.55
C ALA A 122 -5.96 -13.71 -1.01
N ALA A 123 -6.47 -14.53 -0.07
CA ALA A 123 -7.47 -15.55 -0.38
C ALA A 123 -8.78 -14.95 -0.91
N THR A 124 -9.25 -13.86 -0.30
CA THR A 124 -10.53 -13.22 -0.65
C THR A 124 -10.46 -12.51 -2.01
N CYS A 125 -9.30 -11.97 -2.36
CA CYS A 125 -9.09 -11.21 -3.59
C CYS A 125 -8.47 -12.03 -4.73
N GLY A 126 -8.10 -13.30 -4.48
CA GLY A 126 -7.42 -14.14 -5.48
C GLY A 126 -6.02 -13.62 -5.83
N LEU A 127 -5.31 -13.07 -4.86
CA LEU A 127 -3.96 -12.51 -5.04
C LEU A 127 -2.88 -13.51 -4.60
N ASP A 128 -1.68 -13.34 -5.14
CA ASP A 128 -0.48 -14.01 -4.65
C ASP A 128 -0.14 -13.50 -3.24
N GLY A 129 -0.24 -14.38 -2.24
CA GLY A 129 -0.04 -14.03 -0.84
C GLY A 129 1.40 -13.63 -0.50
N ASP A 130 2.40 -14.25 -1.12
CA ASP A 130 3.81 -13.92 -0.89
C ASP A 130 4.14 -12.55 -1.49
N ARG A 131 3.61 -12.29 -2.69
CA ARG A 131 3.76 -11.00 -3.37
C ARG A 131 3.04 -9.89 -2.63
N LEU A 132 1.83 -10.15 -2.12
CA LEU A 132 1.09 -9.21 -1.28
C LEU A 132 1.86 -8.89 0.00
N GLN A 133 2.41 -9.91 0.68
CA GLN A 133 3.23 -9.71 1.88
C GLN A 133 4.48 -8.86 1.57
N ALA A 134 5.15 -9.10 0.44
CA ALA A 134 6.30 -8.32 0.02
C ALA A 134 5.94 -6.85 -0.21
N TRP A 135 4.80 -6.58 -0.87
CA TRP A 135 4.28 -5.23 -1.03
C TRP A 135 3.85 -4.58 0.29
N SER A 136 3.29 -5.33 1.24
CA SER A 136 2.97 -4.81 2.57
C SER A 136 4.23 -4.35 3.32
N ARG A 137 5.38 -5.02 3.14
CA ARG A 137 6.66 -4.55 3.69
C ARG A 137 7.18 -3.27 3.02
N VAL A 138 6.77 -3.00 1.78
CA VAL A 138 7.07 -1.74 1.09
C VAL A 138 6.22 -0.59 1.65
N ILE A 139 4.94 -0.84 1.96
CA ILE A 139 4.04 0.21 2.46
C ILE A 139 4.17 0.46 3.98
N ALA A 140 4.68 -0.50 4.76
CA ALA A 140 4.78 -0.37 6.21
C ALA A 140 5.45 0.94 6.71
N PRO A 141 6.55 1.42 6.11
CA PRO A 141 7.14 2.71 6.48
C PRO A 141 6.22 3.91 6.20
N PHE A 142 5.44 3.85 5.12
CA PHE A 142 4.47 4.91 4.80
C PHE A 142 3.38 4.98 5.85
N ALA A 143 2.84 3.82 6.26
CA ALA A 143 1.86 3.73 7.33
C ALA A 143 2.44 4.22 8.66
N ALA A 144 3.67 3.81 9.02
CA ALA A 144 4.34 4.28 10.23
C ALA A 144 4.49 5.81 10.26
N ILE A 145 4.94 6.41 9.15
CA ILE A 145 5.08 7.88 9.02
C ILE A 145 3.73 8.59 9.08
N ALA A 146 2.65 7.99 8.55
CA ALA A 146 1.30 8.53 8.67
C ALA A 146 0.85 8.56 10.14
N HIS A 147 1.03 7.48 10.89
CA HIS A 147 0.68 7.40 12.31
C HIS A 147 1.52 8.33 13.18
N LEU A 148 2.83 8.43 12.94
CA LEU A 148 3.72 9.33 13.67
C LEU A 148 3.39 10.82 13.42
N GLY A 149 2.74 11.14 12.30
CA GLY A 149 2.28 12.51 11.99
C GLY A 149 0.91 12.87 12.56
N GLY A 150 0.22 11.92 13.20
CA GLY A 150 -1.08 12.12 13.83
C GLY A 150 -1.11 11.54 15.25
N ASP A 151 -2.31 11.21 15.75
CA ASP A 151 -2.52 10.68 17.11
C ASP A 151 -2.33 9.15 17.18
N GLY A 152 -1.35 8.60 16.44
CA GLY A 152 -1.14 7.17 16.34
C GLY A 152 -0.74 6.50 17.67
N GLU A 153 -1.27 5.31 17.94
CA GLU A 153 -0.92 4.55 19.14
C GLU A 153 0.47 3.91 19.04
N GLY A 154 1.22 3.93 20.15
CA GLY A 154 2.59 3.39 20.23
C GLY A 154 2.73 1.94 19.72
N PRO A 155 1.89 0.99 20.17
CA PRO A 155 1.96 -0.42 19.72
C PRO A 155 1.78 -0.60 18.21
N VAL A 156 0.87 0.18 17.59
CA VAL A 156 0.62 0.15 16.14
C VAL A 156 1.86 0.62 15.38
N ILE A 157 2.47 1.71 15.84
CA ILE A 157 3.70 2.25 15.25
C ILE A 157 4.83 1.21 15.35
N ASP A 158 4.99 0.56 16.50
CA ASP A 158 6.07 -0.40 16.72
C ASP A 158 5.94 -1.66 15.85
N GLU A 159 4.73 -2.19 15.65
CA GLU A 159 4.49 -3.30 14.73
C GLU A 159 4.81 -2.91 13.26
N LEU A 160 4.42 -1.71 12.83
CA LEU A 160 4.74 -1.19 11.49
C LEU A 160 6.25 -0.99 11.30
N LEU A 161 6.94 -0.48 12.32
CA LEU A 161 8.40 -0.33 12.29
C LEU A 161 9.10 -1.68 12.27
N ALA A 162 8.58 -2.69 12.98
CA ALA A 162 9.10 -4.05 12.93
C ALA A 162 8.94 -4.67 11.53
N LEU A 163 7.78 -4.48 10.88
CA LEU A 163 7.53 -4.93 9.51
C LEU A 163 8.41 -4.21 8.47
N SER A 164 8.86 -2.99 8.79
CA SER A 164 9.70 -2.16 7.93
C SER A 164 11.18 -2.60 7.94
N ARG A 165 11.64 -3.32 8.98
CA ARG A 165 13.04 -3.72 9.12
C ARG A 165 13.41 -4.81 8.12
#